data_AF-A0A3D9LM39-F1
#
_entry.id   AF-A0A3D9LM39-F1
#
_cell.length_a   1.000
_cell.length_b   1.000
_cell.length_c   1.000
_cell.angle_alpha   90.00
_cell.angle_beta   90.00
_cell.angle_gamma   90.00
#
_symmetry.space_group_name_H-M   'P 1'
#
loop_
_entity.id
_entity.type
_entity.pdbx_description
1 polymer ?
#
loop_
_entity_poly.entity_id
_entity_poly.type
_entity_poly.pdbx_seq_one_letter_code
_entity_poly.pdbx_strand_id
1 'polypeptide(L)'
;MISKKIPTVLFLFFLVISSSHLKAQNLELMNASLQLLNSVNSSCNCDCTETLNINSPFFEGQLILKDETVYNGKISINQPYQNKLITILNLDNNYVPIDNDLIKDVIFRRTENENETETKFTNLNSDDRLYRLIFQNESLVRVYDSSNELLDNSLAGRIIIEENNIITDTWNFWSSSPKKDVINYLNNRDNTNYKRRDFESLNDLFAKL
;
A
#
# COMPACT_ATOMS: atom_id res chain seq x y z
N MET A 1 16.09 23.71 62.43
CA MET A 1 15.46 22.38 62.33
C MET A 1 14.50 22.43 61.15
N ILE A 2 14.89 21.90 59.98
CA ILE A 2 14.56 20.53 59.49
C ILE A 2 13.03 20.39 59.38
N SER A 3 12.38 20.14 58.25
CA SER A 3 12.78 19.65 56.92
C SER A 3 11.69 19.98 55.90
N LYS A 4 12.12 20.22 54.65
CA LYS A 4 11.34 20.05 53.41
C LYS A 4 10.65 18.68 53.37
N LYS A 5 9.53 18.58 52.64
CA LYS A 5 9.36 17.64 51.52
C LYS A 5 8.03 17.86 50.79
N ILE A 6 8.16 18.27 49.54
CA ILE A 6 7.18 18.06 48.46
C ILE A 6 7.38 16.62 47.95
N PRO A 7 6.30 15.91 47.62
CA PRO A 7 6.28 14.99 46.47
C PRO A 7 5.17 15.47 45.52
N THR A 8 5.41 15.95 44.29
CA THR A 8 5.88 15.25 43.08
C THR A 8 5.18 13.91 42.80
N VAL A 9 4.49 13.90 41.66
CA VAL A 9 4.09 12.75 40.81
C VAL A 9 2.89 11.91 41.26
N LEU A 10 1.76 12.05 40.57
CA LEU A 10 1.16 10.92 39.86
C LEU A 10 0.32 11.39 38.66
N PHE A 11 1.02 11.44 37.53
CA PHE A 11 0.45 11.46 36.19
C PHE A 11 -0.09 10.04 35.89
N LEU A 12 -1.12 9.95 35.03
CA LEU A 12 -1.62 8.74 34.37
C LEU A 12 -2.34 7.69 35.23
N PHE A 13 -3.65 7.87 35.39
CA PHE A 13 -4.60 6.76 35.26
C PHE A 13 -5.38 6.93 33.96
N PHE A 14 -4.75 6.55 32.84
CA PHE A 14 -5.47 6.22 31.62
C PHE A 14 -5.35 4.71 31.39
N LEU A 15 -6.47 4.02 31.65
CA LEU A 15 -6.95 2.84 30.94
C LEU A 15 -5.91 1.77 30.58
N VAL A 16 -5.56 0.92 31.55
CA VAL A 16 -5.24 -0.49 31.22
C VAL A 16 -6.55 -1.25 31.17
N ILE A 17 -7.30 -1.08 30.07
CA ILE A 17 -8.17 -2.14 29.58
C ILE A 17 -7.37 -2.82 28.50
N SER A 18 -6.43 -3.69 28.91
CA SER A 18 -5.85 -4.70 28.03
C SER A 18 -6.97 -5.68 27.68
N SER A 19 -7.71 -5.35 26.62
CA SER A 19 -8.79 -6.17 26.13
C SER A 19 -8.22 -7.53 25.69
N SER A 20 -8.69 -8.58 26.35
CA SER A 20 -8.51 -9.97 25.93
C SER A 20 -8.88 -10.21 24.47
N HIS A 21 -9.65 -9.30 23.85
CA HIS A 21 -9.93 -9.25 22.41
C HIS A 21 -8.69 -9.07 21.53
N LEU A 22 -7.73 -8.21 21.89
CA LEU A 22 -6.49 -8.02 21.11
C LEU A 22 -5.64 -9.30 21.08
N LYS A 23 -5.65 -10.06 22.17
CA LYS A 23 -4.91 -11.32 22.28
C LYS A 23 -5.61 -12.46 21.52
N ALA A 24 -6.95 -12.48 21.54
CA ALA A 24 -7.75 -13.45 20.79
C ALA A 24 -7.66 -13.22 19.27
N GLN A 25 -7.70 -11.97 18.80
CA GLN A 25 -7.55 -11.63 17.39
C GLN A 25 -6.15 -11.95 16.85
N ASN A 26 -5.10 -11.67 17.62
CA ASN A 26 -3.73 -12.09 17.26
C ASN A 26 -3.60 -13.63 17.17
N LEU A 27 -4.32 -14.37 18.03
CA LEU A 27 -4.31 -15.83 18.02
C LEU A 27 -5.09 -16.40 16.82
N GLU A 28 -6.21 -15.77 16.44
CA GLU A 28 -6.98 -16.15 15.25
C GLU A 28 -6.22 -15.86 13.96
N LEU A 29 -5.53 -14.72 13.86
CA LEU A 29 -4.67 -14.41 12.71
C LEU A 29 -3.50 -15.40 12.62
N MET A 30 -2.82 -15.68 13.74
CA MET A 30 -1.76 -16.69 13.79
C MET A 30 -2.27 -18.09 13.44
N ASN A 31 -3.49 -18.45 13.82
CA ASN A 31 -4.10 -19.73 13.46
C ASN A 31 -4.51 -19.79 11.99
N ALA A 32 -5.00 -18.70 11.39
CA ALA A 32 -5.26 -18.62 9.96
C ALA A 32 -3.96 -18.73 9.15
N SER A 33 -2.87 -18.06 9.59
CA SER A 33 -1.53 -18.20 9.02
C SER A 33 -0.95 -19.61 9.19
N LEU A 34 -1.16 -20.26 10.35
CA LEU A 34 -0.73 -21.64 10.60
C LEU A 34 -1.54 -22.66 9.80
N GLN A 35 -2.84 -22.44 9.59
CA GLN A 35 -3.67 -23.30 8.74
C GLN A 35 -3.24 -23.19 7.28
N LEU A 36 -2.89 -21.98 6.82
CA LEU A 36 -2.28 -21.77 5.51
C LEU A 36 -0.94 -22.53 5.40
N LEU A 37 -0.05 -22.40 6.39
CA LEU A 37 1.23 -23.11 6.43
C LEU A 37 1.10 -24.65 6.59
N ASN A 38 0.11 -25.16 7.31
CA ASN A 38 -0.10 -26.60 7.51
C ASN A 38 -0.77 -27.26 6.30
N SER A 39 -1.54 -26.52 5.50
CA SER A 39 -2.00 -27.00 4.18
C SER A 39 -0.85 -27.17 3.18
N VAL A 40 0.32 -26.57 3.44
CA VAL A 40 1.54 -26.74 2.63
C VAL A 40 2.30 -28.03 3.01
N ASN A 41 2.05 -28.63 4.18
CA ASN A 41 2.92 -29.68 4.74
C ASN A 41 2.28 -31.05 4.97
N SER A 42 0.99 -31.26 4.67
CA SER A 42 0.39 -32.58 4.81
C SER A 42 -0.48 -32.96 3.62
N SER A 43 -0.01 -33.97 2.88
CA SER A 43 -0.78 -34.75 1.90
C SER A 43 -1.07 -34.11 0.53
N CYS A 44 -0.03 -33.77 -0.24
CA CYS A 44 -0.17 -33.87 -1.70
C CYS A 44 1.10 -34.41 -2.36
N ASN A 45 0.95 -35.55 -3.02
CA ASN A 45 1.90 -36.09 -3.98
C ASN A 45 1.67 -35.43 -5.36
N CYS A 46 1.54 -34.10 -5.33
CA CYS A 46 1.43 -33.23 -6.49
C CYS A 46 2.59 -32.23 -6.41
N ASP A 47 3.06 -31.77 -7.56
CA ASP A 47 4.23 -30.91 -7.76
C ASP A 47 4.04 -29.54 -7.05
N CYS A 48 4.21 -29.51 -5.73
CA CYS A 48 3.89 -28.39 -4.87
C CYS A 48 5.17 -27.66 -4.44
N THR A 49 5.69 -26.78 -5.30
CA THR A 49 6.59 -25.72 -4.84
C THR A 49 6.21 -24.36 -5.42
N GLU A 50 4.98 -23.92 -5.17
CA GLU A 50 4.69 -22.49 -5.16
C GLU A 50 5.14 -21.92 -3.80
N THR A 51 6.46 -21.84 -3.61
CA THR A 51 7.04 -21.21 -2.42
C THR A 51 6.89 -19.69 -2.54
N LEU A 52 6.56 -19.03 -1.42
CA LEU A 52 6.56 -17.56 -1.34
C LEU A 52 7.88 -17.00 -1.86
N ASN A 53 7.82 -16.12 -2.86
CA ASN A 53 9.01 -15.46 -3.39
C ASN A 53 9.44 -14.34 -2.44
N ILE A 54 10.40 -14.63 -1.57
CA ILE A 54 10.96 -13.66 -0.62
C ILE A 54 12.19 -12.90 -1.17
N ASN A 55 12.53 -13.08 -2.46
CA ASN A 55 13.66 -12.39 -3.09
C ASN A 55 13.29 -11.01 -3.65
N SER A 56 12.01 -10.66 -3.61
CA SER A 56 11.53 -9.33 -3.97
C SER A 56 11.98 -8.26 -2.96
N PRO A 57 12.08 -6.99 -3.38
CA PRO A 57 12.48 -5.92 -2.47
C PRO A 57 11.48 -5.77 -1.32
N PHE A 58 12.02 -5.51 -0.14
CA PHE A 58 11.27 -5.15 1.06
C PHE A 58 11.63 -3.71 1.46
N PHE A 59 10.62 -2.95 1.83
CA PHE A 59 10.76 -1.58 2.30
C PHE A 59 10.22 -1.45 3.72
N GLU A 60 10.87 -0.60 4.52
CA GLU A 60 10.34 -0.25 5.84
C GLU A 60 9.06 0.57 5.67
N GLY A 61 8.04 0.24 6.45
CA GLY A 61 6.77 0.94 6.38
C GLY A 61 5.72 0.48 7.35
N GLN A 62 4.51 0.93 7.06
CA GLN A 62 3.29 0.68 7.80
C GLN A 62 2.28 -0.02 6.89
N LEU A 63 1.70 -1.11 7.36
CA LEU A 63 0.60 -1.82 6.72
C LEU A 63 -0.66 -1.61 7.56
N ILE A 64 -1.70 -1.09 6.92
CA ILE A 64 -3.00 -0.78 7.54
C ILE A 64 -4.04 -1.69 6.89
N LEU A 65 -4.68 -2.53 7.70
CA LEU A 65 -5.78 -3.39 7.27
C LEU A 65 -7.10 -2.62 7.23
N LYS A 66 -8.10 -3.18 6.52
CA LYS A 66 -9.46 -2.60 6.43
C LYS A 66 -10.22 -2.56 7.76
N ASP A 67 -9.81 -3.37 8.73
CA ASP A 67 -10.31 -3.34 10.11
C ASP A 67 -9.57 -2.30 10.99
N GLU A 68 -8.71 -1.48 10.39
CA GLU A 68 -7.84 -0.48 11.03
C GLU A 68 -6.70 -1.08 11.88
N THR A 69 -6.45 -2.39 11.81
CA THR A 69 -5.24 -2.98 12.41
C THR A 69 -3.99 -2.46 11.69
N VAL A 70 -2.98 -2.11 12.48
CA VAL A 70 -1.73 -1.50 11.98
C VAL A 70 -0.52 -2.37 12.33
N TYR A 71 0.28 -2.70 11.34
CA TYR A 71 1.58 -3.36 11.49
C TYR A 71 2.70 -2.44 11.00
N ASN A 72 3.84 -2.45 11.70
CA ASN A 72 5.05 -1.76 11.26
C ASN A 72 6.14 -2.81 11.02
N GLY A 73 6.86 -2.70 9.91
CA GLY A 73 7.95 -3.61 9.59
C GLY A 73 8.37 -3.51 8.12
N LYS A 74 9.11 -4.52 7.68
CA LYS A 74 9.55 -4.65 6.29
C LYS A 74 8.46 -5.28 5.47
N ILE A 75 8.07 -4.66 4.37
CA ILE A 75 6.91 -5.07 3.57
C ILE A 75 7.32 -5.19 2.11
N SER A 76 6.86 -6.26 1.45
CA SER A 76 6.96 -6.46 0.00
C SER A 76 5.56 -6.62 -0.58
N ILE A 77 5.15 -5.71 -1.46
CA ILE A 77 3.78 -5.66 -1.99
C ILE A 77 3.65 -6.38 -3.34
N ASN A 78 2.42 -6.72 -3.72
CA ASN A 78 2.04 -7.23 -5.05
C ASN A 78 2.89 -8.44 -5.50
N GLN A 79 3.15 -9.36 -4.57
CA GLN A 79 3.84 -10.61 -4.82
C GLN A 79 2.89 -11.62 -5.45
N PRO A 80 3.22 -12.22 -6.61
CA PRO A 80 2.43 -13.30 -7.18
C PRO A 80 2.42 -14.53 -6.27
N TYR A 81 1.25 -15.07 -5.97
CA TYR A 81 1.08 -16.30 -5.20
C TYR A 81 -0.26 -16.97 -5.56
N GLN A 82 -0.27 -18.23 -5.99
CA GLN A 82 -1.50 -18.98 -6.27
C GLN A 82 -2.54 -18.23 -7.13
N ASN A 83 -2.08 -17.61 -8.23
CA ASN A 83 -2.87 -16.80 -9.17
C ASN A 83 -3.47 -15.48 -8.62
N LYS A 84 -3.06 -15.05 -7.42
CA LYS A 84 -3.41 -13.74 -6.85
C LYS A 84 -2.16 -12.91 -6.54
N LEU A 85 -2.37 -11.65 -6.19
CA LEU A 85 -1.34 -10.78 -5.65
C LEU A 85 -1.51 -10.66 -4.14
N ILE A 86 -0.42 -10.84 -3.42
CA ILE A 86 -0.37 -10.73 -1.96
C ILE A 86 0.69 -9.72 -1.52
N THR A 87 0.65 -9.34 -0.26
CA THR A 87 1.70 -8.60 0.42
C THR A 87 2.39 -9.51 1.44
N ILE A 88 3.71 -9.43 1.52
CA ILE A 88 4.49 -10.16 2.52
C ILE A 88 4.98 -9.15 3.56
N LEU A 89 4.58 -9.34 4.81
CA LEU A 89 5.07 -8.60 5.96
C LEU A 89 6.19 -9.40 6.65
N ASN A 90 7.33 -8.78 6.87
CA ASN A 90 8.47 -9.36 7.60
C ASN A 90 8.61 -8.67 8.96
N LEU A 91 8.35 -9.44 10.02
CA LEU A 91 8.53 -9.06 11.43
C LEU A 91 9.66 -9.89 12.03
N ASP A 92 10.85 -9.30 12.17
CA ASP A 92 12.01 -9.96 12.77
C ASP A 92 12.35 -11.33 12.13
N ASN A 93 12.34 -11.39 10.80
CA ASN A 93 12.54 -12.58 9.96
C ASN A 93 11.38 -13.59 9.95
N ASN A 94 10.23 -13.23 10.52
CA ASN A 94 8.98 -13.97 10.32
C ASN A 94 8.22 -13.36 9.14
N TYR A 95 8.11 -14.13 8.05
CA TYR A 95 7.41 -13.73 6.83
C TYR A 95 5.94 -14.15 6.92
N VAL A 96 5.05 -13.17 6.91
CA VAL A 96 3.61 -13.33 7.00
C VAL A 96 2.98 -12.90 5.68
N PRO A 97 2.45 -13.82 4.87
CA PRO A 97 1.66 -13.46 3.70
C PRO A 97 0.30 -12.89 4.13
N ILE A 98 -0.12 -11.82 3.49
CA ILE A 98 -1.37 -11.10 3.74
C ILE A 98 -2.02 -10.86 2.38
N ASP A 99 -3.28 -11.26 2.24
CA ASP A 99 -4.04 -11.01 1.03
C ASP A 99 -4.30 -9.51 0.85
N ASN A 100 -4.11 -9.01 -0.37
CA ASN A 100 -4.20 -7.58 -0.66
C ASN A 100 -5.64 -7.04 -0.51
N ASP A 101 -6.65 -7.89 -0.60
CA ASP A 101 -8.06 -7.55 -0.37
C ASP A 101 -8.36 -7.20 1.10
N LEU A 102 -7.54 -7.65 2.06
CA LEU A 102 -7.64 -7.29 3.48
C LEU A 102 -6.96 -5.94 3.79
N ILE A 103 -6.10 -5.48 2.89
CA ILE A 103 -5.27 -4.29 3.09
C ILE A 103 -6.05 -3.06 2.66
N LYS A 104 -6.06 -2.05 3.53
CA LYS A 104 -6.55 -0.71 3.21
C LYS A 104 -5.44 0.09 2.52
N ASP A 105 -4.32 0.24 3.23
CA ASP A 105 -3.18 1.05 2.79
C ASP A 105 -1.84 0.41 3.19
N VAL A 106 -0.83 0.60 2.35
CA VAL A 106 0.59 0.39 2.70
C VAL A 106 1.31 1.72 2.52
N ILE A 107 2.06 2.15 3.53
CA ILE A 107 2.80 3.41 3.51
C ILE A 107 4.27 3.10 3.73
N PHE A 108 5.09 3.33 2.72
CA PHE A 108 6.54 3.27 2.83
C PHE A 108 7.09 4.65 3.17
N ARG A 109 8.07 4.68 4.07
CA ARG A 109 8.77 5.90 4.47
C ARG A 109 10.21 5.83 3.98
N ARG A 110 10.64 6.90 3.31
CA ARG A 110 12.03 7.08 2.93
C ARG A 110 12.53 8.41 3.49
N THR A 111 13.61 8.36 4.25
CA THR A 111 14.31 9.56 4.70
C THR A 111 15.52 9.80 3.79
N GLU A 112 15.49 10.88 3.01
CA GLU A 112 16.62 11.35 2.22
C GLU A 112 16.96 12.79 2.62
N ASN A 113 18.20 13.04 3.04
CA ASN A 113 18.68 14.38 3.42
C ASN A 113 17.74 15.10 4.42
N GLU A 114 17.33 14.39 5.47
CA GLU A 114 16.39 14.87 6.52
C GLU A 114 14.95 15.14 6.06
N ASN A 115 14.64 14.95 4.77
CA ASN A 115 13.28 15.00 4.26
C ASN A 115 12.67 13.59 4.27
N GLU A 116 11.54 13.46 4.95
CA GLU A 116 10.73 12.25 4.90
C GLU A 116 9.80 12.32 3.69
N THR A 117 9.88 11.31 2.84
CA THR A 117 8.97 11.11 1.72
C THR A 117 8.17 9.85 1.98
N GLU A 118 6.86 9.95 1.82
CA GLU A 118 5.96 8.81 1.94
C GLU A 118 5.52 8.34 0.56
N THR A 119 5.51 7.04 0.35
CA THR A 119 4.86 6.42 -0.82
C THR A 119 3.70 5.57 -0.31
N LYS A 120 2.49 5.95 -0.69
CA LYS A 120 1.27 5.25 -0.29
C LYS A 120 0.80 4.32 -1.41
N PHE A 121 0.35 3.13 -1.03
CA PHE A 121 -0.29 2.16 -1.91
C PHE A 121 -1.66 1.79 -1.35
N THR A 122 -2.65 1.67 -2.23
CA THR A 122 -4.05 1.40 -1.88
C THR A 122 -4.63 0.33 -2.80
N ASN A 123 -5.47 -0.54 -2.26
CA ASN A 123 -6.29 -1.45 -3.07
C ASN A 123 -7.54 -0.70 -3.55
N LEU A 124 -7.64 -0.43 -4.86
CA LEU A 124 -8.71 0.39 -5.46
C LEU A 124 -9.87 -0.42 -6.02
N ASN A 125 -9.61 -1.67 -6.39
CA ASN A 125 -10.51 -2.51 -7.15
C ASN A 125 -10.31 -3.99 -6.77
N SER A 126 -11.08 -4.87 -7.39
CA SER A 126 -11.08 -6.30 -7.11
C SER A 126 -10.01 -7.10 -7.87
N ASP A 127 -8.94 -6.46 -8.38
CA ASP A 127 -7.86 -7.14 -9.12
C ASP A 127 -6.66 -7.52 -8.24
N ASP A 128 -6.87 -7.49 -6.92
CA ASP A 128 -5.91 -7.79 -5.87
C ASP A 128 -4.64 -6.92 -5.88
N ARG A 129 -4.51 -5.89 -6.72
CA ARG A 129 -3.33 -5.03 -6.75
C ARG A 129 -3.44 -3.90 -5.73
N LEU A 130 -2.31 -3.58 -5.12
CA LEU A 130 -2.07 -2.31 -4.42
C LEU A 130 -1.47 -1.31 -5.42
N TYR A 131 -2.17 -0.22 -5.69
CA TYR A 131 -1.75 0.83 -6.62
C TYR A 131 -1.06 1.97 -5.88
N ARG A 132 0.03 2.47 -6.44
CA ARG A 132 0.83 3.57 -5.88
C ARG A 132 0.13 4.89 -6.10
N LEU A 133 -0.12 5.66 -5.04
CA LEU A 133 -0.61 7.03 -5.13
C LEU A 133 0.50 7.96 -5.62
N ILE A 134 0.29 8.61 -6.75
CA ILE A 134 1.28 9.48 -7.42
C ILE A 134 0.87 10.96 -7.45
N PHE A 135 -0.42 11.25 -7.31
CA PHE A 135 -0.93 12.61 -7.20
C PHE A 135 -2.24 12.62 -6.40
N GLN A 136 -2.43 13.66 -5.59
CA GLN A 136 -3.69 13.93 -4.89
C GLN A 136 -3.90 15.44 -4.77
N ASN A 137 -5.11 15.91 -5.10
CA ASN A 137 -5.52 17.30 -4.89
C ASN A 137 -6.84 17.36 -4.12
N GLU A 138 -6.84 18.06 -2.97
CA GLU A 138 -8.01 18.42 -2.13
C GLU A 138 -9.09 17.33 -1.95
N SER A 139 -8.72 16.05 -2.07
CA SER A 139 -9.63 14.89 -2.11
C SER A 139 -10.62 14.83 -3.29
N LEU A 140 -10.47 15.69 -4.31
CA LEU A 140 -11.29 15.68 -5.52
C LEU A 140 -10.73 14.72 -6.57
N VAL A 141 -9.41 14.72 -6.71
CA VAL A 141 -8.69 13.90 -7.70
C VAL A 141 -7.56 13.15 -7.01
N ARG A 142 -7.47 11.86 -7.30
CA ARG A 142 -6.31 11.03 -6.99
C ARG A 142 -5.88 10.29 -8.24
N VAL A 143 -4.57 10.18 -8.44
CA VAL A 143 -3.99 9.45 -9.55
C VAL A 143 -3.09 8.38 -8.98
N TYR A 144 -3.21 7.19 -9.54
CA TYR A 144 -2.46 6.03 -9.14
C TYR A 144 -1.77 5.37 -10.33
N ASP A 145 -0.64 4.71 -10.06
CA ASP A 145 0.03 3.86 -11.03
C ASP A 145 0.26 2.45 -10.49
N SER A 146 0.64 1.52 -11.37
CA SER A 146 0.80 0.11 -11.02
C SER A 146 2.23 -0.27 -10.62
N SER A 147 3.09 0.70 -10.30
CA SER A 147 4.46 0.43 -9.84
C SER A 147 4.45 -0.34 -8.52
N ASN A 148 5.48 -1.15 -8.28
CA ASN A 148 5.78 -1.69 -6.95
C ASN A 148 6.92 -0.91 -6.27
N GLU A 149 7.52 0.05 -6.98
CA GLU A 149 8.66 0.82 -6.51
C GLU A 149 8.21 2.07 -5.74
N LEU A 150 9.06 2.54 -4.83
CA LEU A 150 8.90 3.83 -4.16
C LEU A 150 8.77 4.98 -5.18
N LEU A 151 8.08 6.05 -4.80
CA LEU A 151 7.81 7.18 -5.70
C LEU A 151 9.11 7.82 -6.22
N ASP A 152 9.18 8.01 -7.55
CA ASP A 152 10.39 8.48 -8.25
C ASP A 152 10.12 9.53 -9.34
N ASN A 153 9.12 10.41 -9.15
CA ASN A 153 8.71 11.45 -10.11
C ASN A 153 8.45 10.90 -11.54
N SER A 154 8.08 9.63 -11.64
CA SER A 154 7.82 8.94 -12.90
C SER A 154 6.45 8.25 -12.87
N LEU A 155 5.91 7.96 -14.06
CA LEU A 155 4.70 7.16 -14.23
C LEU A 155 5.08 5.76 -14.69
N ALA A 156 4.50 4.73 -14.07
CA ALA A 156 4.78 3.35 -14.46
C ALA A 156 3.51 2.51 -14.67
N GLY A 157 3.46 1.81 -15.80
CA GLY A 157 2.42 0.83 -16.09
C GLY A 157 1.01 1.42 -16.22
N ARG A 158 0.03 0.73 -15.65
CA ARG A 158 -1.40 1.09 -15.71
C ARG A 158 -1.68 2.31 -14.83
N ILE A 159 -2.36 3.31 -15.37
CA ILE A 159 -2.75 4.51 -14.63
C ILE A 159 -4.25 4.46 -14.32
N ILE A 160 -4.58 4.76 -13.07
CA ILE A 160 -5.95 4.88 -12.57
C ILE A 160 -6.16 6.30 -12.10
N ILE A 161 -7.26 6.93 -12.53
CA ILE A 161 -7.66 8.27 -12.11
C ILE A 161 -8.97 8.12 -11.33
N GLU A 162 -8.95 8.51 -10.06
CA GLU A 162 -10.15 8.66 -9.23
C GLU A 162 -10.53 10.14 -9.21
N GLU A 163 -11.66 10.50 -9.82
CA GLU A 163 -12.19 11.86 -9.86
C GLU A 163 -13.63 11.84 -9.32
N ASN A 164 -13.90 12.58 -8.24
CA ASN A 164 -15.21 12.61 -7.58
C ASN A 164 -15.77 11.21 -7.21
N ASN A 165 -14.90 10.32 -6.69
CA ASN A 165 -15.18 8.91 -6.37
C ASN A 165 -15.50 8.02 -7.60
N ILE A 166 -15.26 8.50 -8.81
CA ILE A 166 -15.37 7.70 -10.03
C ILE A 166 -13.97 7.26 -10.42
N ILE A 167 -13.76 5.94 -10.47
CA ILE A 167 -12.49 5.33 -10.87
C ILE A 167 -12.50 5.09 -12.37
N THR A 168 -11.55 5.70 -13.07
CA THR A 168 -11.30 5.50 -14.50
C THR A 168 -9.94 4.84 -14.70
N ASP A 169 -9.95 3.70 -15.39
CA ASP A 169 -8.72 3.07 -15.88
C ASP A 169 -8.34 3.65 -17.25
N THR A 170 -7.17 4.29 -17.32
CA THR A 170 -6.69 4.90 -18.56
C THR A 170 -6.06 3.86 -19.50
N TRP A 171 -5.92 2.60 -19.10
CA TRP A 171 -5.45 1.53 -20.00
C TRP A 171 -6.35 1.37 -21.23
N ASN A 172 -7.61 1.81 -21.15
CA ASN A 172 -8.54 1.85 -22.28
C ASN A 172 -8.02 2.66 -23.49
N PHE A 173 -7.01 3.52 -23.29
CA PHE A 173 -6.38 4.26 -24.39
C PHE A 173 -5.24 3.49 -25.08
N TRP A 174 -4.78 2.35 -24.53
CA TRP A 174 -3.79 1.41 -25.08
C TRP A 174 -2.61 2.06 -25.81
N SER A 175 -2.04 3.13 -25.24
CA SER A 175 -0.97 3.86 -25.91
C SER A 175 0.42 3.30 -25.58
N SER A 176 1.45 3.86 -26.21
CA SER A 176 2.84 3.44 -26.03
C SER A 176 3.46 3.88 -24.69
N SER A 177 2.80 4.71 -23.88
CA SER A 177 3.34 5.14 -22.58
C SER A 177 2.27 5.64 -21.60
N PRO A 178 2.46 5.45 -20.28
CA PRO A 178 1.50 5.89 -19.25
C PRO A 178 1.18 7.40 -19.31
N LYS A 179 2.18 8.24 -19.57
CA LYS A 179 1.98 9.70 -19.76
C LYS A 179 1.02 9.98 -20.92
N LYS A 180 1.08 9.21 -22.00
CA LYS A 180 0.21 9.40 -23.17
C LYS A 180 -1.22 8.92 -22.90
N ASP A 181 -1.40 7.89 -22.08
CA ASP A 181 -2.73 7.45 -21.65
C ASP A 181 -3.45 8.53 -20.84
N VAL A 182 -2.76 9.19 -19.90
CA VAL A 182 -3.33 10.33 -19.15
C VAL A 182 -3.67 11.51 -20.07
N ILE A 183 -2.83 11.83 -21.05
CA ILE A 183 -3.13 12.89 -22.03
C ILE A 183 -4.37 12.53 -22.86
N ASN A 184 -4.52 11.27 -23.26
CA ASN A 184 -5.70 10.83 -24.00
C ASN A 184 -6.98 10.87 -23.15
N TYR A 185 -6.86 10.55 -21.86
CA TYR A 185 -7.94 10.77 -20.88
C TYR A 185 -8.39 12.23 -20.87
N LEU A 186 -7.46 13.17 -20.68
CA LEU A 186 -7.76 14.62 -20.68
C LEU A 186 -8.41 15.08 -21.99
N ASN A 187 -7.87 14.63 -23.14
CA ASN A 187 -8.42 14.97 -24.44
C ASN A 187 -9.86 14.48 -24.61
N ASN A 188 -10.18 13.29 -24.11
CA ASN A 188 -11.53 12.73 -24.16
C ASN A 188 -12.47 13.48 -23.21
N ARG A 189 -12.08 13.64 -21.94
CA ARG A 189 -12.87 14.33 -20.90
C ARG A 189 -13.22 15.76 -21.29
N ASP A 190 -12.22 16.50 -21.78
CA ASP A 190 -12.33 17.95 -22.01
C ASP A 190 -12.67 18.31 -23.47
N ASN A 191 -12.76 17.31 -24.35
CA ASN A 191 -12.89 17.49 -25.81
C ASN A 191 -11.81 18.42 -26.39
N THR A 192 -10.55 18.12 -26.06
CA THR A 192 -9.36 18.89 -26.46
C THR A 192 -8.36 18.04 -27.24
N ASN A 193 -7.20 18.61 -27.61
CA ASN A 193 -6.16 17.90 -28.36
C ASN A 193 -4.74 18.27 -27.87
N TYR A 194 -4.52 18.08 -26.57
CA TYR A 194 -3.20 18.19 -25.97
C TYR A 194 -2.23 17.16 -26.56
N LYS A 195 -0.98 17.59 -26.70
CA LYS A 195 0.17 16.81 -27.16
C LYS A 195 1.17 16.64 -26.03
N ARG A 196 2.04 15.62 -26.12
CA ARG A 196 3.07 15.34 -25.10
C ARG A 196 3.96 16.55 -24.80
N ARG A 197 4.27 17.36 -25.82
CA ARG A 197 5.10 18.57 -25.71
C ARG A 197 4.44 19.72 -24.96
N ASP A 198 3.13 19.65 -24.74
CA ASP A 198 2.39 20.69 -24.02
C ASP A 198 2.52 20.52 -22.49
N PHE A 199 3.23 19.47 -22.04
CA PHE A 199 3.48 19.15 -20.64
C PHE A 199 4.98 18.92 -20.41
N GLU A 200 5.67 19.91 -19.85
CA GLU A 200 7.10 19.85 -19.59
C GLU A 200 7.43 18.88 -18.43
N SER A 201 6.56 18.85 -17.42
CA SER A 201 6.66 18.01 -16.22
C SER A 201 5.39 17.16 -16.00
N LEU A 202 5.43 16.27 -15.00
CA LEU A 202 4.23 15.59 -14.51
C LEU A 202 3.31 16.53 -13.73
N ASN A 203 3.88 17.52 -13.05
CA ASN A 203 3.09 18.53 -12.32
C ASN A 203 2.22 19.34 -13.30
N ASP A 204 2.74 19.72 -14.47
CA ASP A 204 1.96 20.42 -15.49
C ASP A 204 0.81 19.56 -16.02
N LEU A 205 1.03 18.25 -16.10
CA LEU A 205 0.01 17.28 -16.52
C LEU A 205 -1.08 17.14 -15.46
N PHE A 206 -0.69 16.94 -14.20
CA PHE A 206 -1.65 16.78 -13.10
C PHE A 206 -2.40 18.07 -12.78
N ALA A 207 -1.82 19.24 -13.05
CA ALA A 207 -2.52 20.52 -12.94
C ALA A 207 -3.72 20.66 -13.93
N LYS A 208 -3.88 19.73 -14.87
CA LYS A 208 -5.05 19.65 -15.75
C LYS A 208 -6.13 18.68 -15.28
N LEU A 209 -5.86 17.87 -14.27
CA LEU A 209 -6.85 16.95 -13.70
C LEU A 209 -7.71 17.70 -12.69
#